data_AF-A0A354WIN6-F1
#
_entry.id   AF-A0A354WIN6-F1
#
_cell.length_a   1.000
_cell.length_b   1.000
_cell.length_c   1.000
_cell.angle_alpha   90.00
_cell.angle_beta   90.00
_cell.angle_gamma   90.00
#
_symmetry.space_group_name_H-M   'P 1'
#
loop_
_entity.id
_entity.type
_entity.pdbx_description
1 polymer ?
#
loop_
_entity_poly.entity_id
_entity_poly.type
_entity_poly.pdbx_seq_one_letter_code
_entity_poly.pdbx_strand_id
1 'polypeptide(L)'
;MVKDQLRKPSLRMTQILADNVRAYRKVQNLSQEALADICDLHRTYIGSVERGERNVTLSTLEVIAQALGISVPELLTENMKTNNDGVNKYVEAIKQSGLSIYDPIEIGDPNLWIPTPELEILLNDGLMGISLAKLKPKTRSKVLKQHICKILGYPVPVSFKKTKPRFPGQHFDTYIQKANNLQIWNEKIESTRRYVIVELNADDIISCVKVVTGDVLAKFNTTGTLTQKYQARLKRRNRKLELIAEEDTMVLQPFVFPDFNLALVESPINHPAAGQLLPIRQIFEQLSKLIGTSFADTGHDQDRKRGDELHRIVCQNLGYKKYQDDGQFPDIRHQLIEIKLQTSPTIDLGLVCPDSTEPLDIPQIEQQQVRHCDVRYALFYAKTDGETVTLTHFFLTTGEKFFNRFPQCKGKTLNNKLQIPLPRNFFSN
;
A
#
# COMPACT_ATOMS: atom_id res chain seq x y z
N MET A 1 33.66 -19.42 -22.28
CA MET A 1 32.72 -19.07 -21.18
C MET A 1 31.35 -19.71 -21.47
N VAL A 2 30.63 -20.05 -20.42
CA VAL A 2 29.69 -21.18 -20.26
C VAL A 2 28.34 -21.00 -20.98
N LYS A 3 28.01 -21.86 -21.96
CA LYS A 3 26.67 -21.97 -22.60
C LYS A 3 25.57 -22.42 -21.62
N ASP A 4 25.97 -23.05 -20.52
CA ASP A 4 25.11 -23.70 -19.52
C ASP A 4 24.49 -22.74 -18.47
N GLN A 5 24.78 -21.44 -18.56
CA GLN A 5 24.20 -20.42 -17.67
C GLN A 5 22.92 -19.77 -18.25
N LEU A 6 22.66 -19.90 -19.56
CA LEU A 6 21.56 -19.18 -20.23
C LEU A 6 20.16 -19.81 -20.04
N ARG A 7 20.06 -21.05 -19.54
CA ARG A 7 18.78 -21.76 -19.33
C ARG A 7 18.42 -21.99 -17.85
N LYS A 8 19.11 -21.31 -16.93
CA LYS A 8 18.79 -21.40 -15.50
C LYS A 8 17.75 -20.33 -15.13
N PRO A 9 16.62 -20.71 -14.51
CA PRO A 9 15.67 -19.74 -14.00
C PRO A 9 16.32 -18.92 -12.88
N SER A 10 15.85 -17.68 -12.68
CA SER A 10 16.34 -16.86 -11.58
C SER A 10 15.95 -17.51 -10.25
N LEU A 11 16.85 -17.41 -9.24
CA LEU A 11 16.59 -17.93 -7.90
C LEU A 11 15.27 -17.39 -7.32
N ARG A 12 14.94 -16.12 -7.63
CA ARG A 12 13.66 -15.51 -7.26
C ARG A 12 12.47 -16.23 -7.87
N MET A 13 12.50 -16.52 -9.17
CA MET A 13 11.37 -17.17 -9.85
C MET A 13 11.14 -18.59 -9.35
N THR A 14 12.22 -19.35 -9.12
CA THR A 14 12.11 -20.69 -8.53
C THR A 14 11.59 -20.64 -7.09
N GLN A 15 11.94 -19.60 -6.33
CA GLN A 15 11.48 -19.44 -4.96
C GLN A 15 9.99 -19.07 -4.89
N ILE A 16 9.53 -18.12 -5.72
CA ILE A 16 8.12 -17.75 -5.83
C ILE A 16 7.26 -18.99 -6.15
N LEU A 17 7.67 -19.75 -7.16
CA LEU A 17 6.97 -20.99 -7.51
C LEU A 17 6.94 -21.99 -6.35
N ALA A 18 8.08 -22.22 -5.71
CA ALA A 18 8.20 -23.15 -4.60
C ALA A 18 7.27 -22.79 -3.43
N ASP A 19 7.21 -21.51 -3.08
CA ASP A 19 6.41 -21.02 -1.97
C ASP A 19 4.91 -21.04 -2.30
N ASN A 20 4.53 -20.70 -3.52
CA ASN A 20 3.14 -20.76 -3.98
C ASN A 20 2.63 -22.20 -4.04
N VAL A 21 3.36 -23.12 -4.68
CA VAL A 21 2.98 -24.54 -4.72
C VAL A 21 2.76 -25.08 -3.31
N ARG A 22 3.69 -24.80 -2.40
CA ARG A 22 3.57 -25.22 -1.00
C ARG A 22 2.37 -24.58 -0.30
N ALA A 23 2.12 -23.29 -0.53
CA ALA A 23 1.04 -22.55 0.10
C ALA A 23 -0.33 -23.08 -0.34
N TYR A 24 -0.59 -23.16 -1.65
CA TYR A 24 -1.86 -23.64 -2.18
C TYR A 24 -2.10 -25.12 -1.84
N ARG A 25 -1.06 -25.95 -1.86
CA ARG A 25 -1.17 -27.34 -1.41
C ARG A 25 -1.65 -27.44 0.04
N LYS A 26 -1.09 -26.63 0.93
CA LYS A 26 -1.50 -26.58 2.34
C LYS A 26 -2.93 -26.07 2.52
N VAL A 27 -3.34 -25.05 1.76
CA VAL A 27 -4.72 -24.53 1.78
C VAL A 27 -5.73 -25.62 1.42
N GLN A 28 -5.36 -26.53 0.52
CA GLN A 28 -6.20 -27.67 0.13
C GLN A 28 -6.03 -28.91 1.01
N ASN A 29 -5.27 -28.83 2.11
CA ASN A 29 -4.94 -29.96 2.99
C ASN A 29 -4.32 -31.17 2.28
N LEU A 30 -3.59 -30.95 1.18
CA LEU A 30 -2.93 -32.01 0.43
C LEU A 30 -1.55 -32.31 1.03
N SER A 31 -1.18 -33.58 1.12
CA SER A 31 0.22 -33.97 1.33
C SER A 31 1.02 -33.81 0.03
N GLN A 32 2.36 -33.78 0.11
CA GLN A 32 3.19 -33.77 -1.12
C GLN A 32 2.91 -35.00 -1.99
N GLU A 33 2.57 -36.13 -1.36
CA GLU A 33 2.20 -37.38 -2.03
C GLU A 33 0.86 -37.25 -2.74
N ALA A 34 -0.16 -36.73 -2.04
CA ALA A 34 -1.48 -36.50 -2.63
C ALA A 34 -1.43 -35.51 -3.80
N LEU A 35 -0.65 -34.43 -3.70
CA LEU A 35 -0.48 -33.51 -4.83
C LEU A 35 0.25 -34.18 -6.00
N ALA A 36 1.27 -35.00 -5.71
CA ALA A 36 2.02 -35.73 -6.72
C ALA A 36 1.11 -36.71 -7.48
N ASP A 37 0.24 -37.43 -6.77
CA ASP A 37 -0.73 -38.35 -7.36
C ASP A 37 -1.74 -37.61 -8.27
N ILE A 38 -2.25 -36.45 -7.85
CA ILE A 38 -3.18 -35.63 -8.67
C ILE A 38 -2.48 -35.11 -9.92
N CYS A 39 -1.20 -34.76 -9.83
CA CYS A 39 -0.42 -34.24 -10.95
C CYS A 39 0.15 -35.32 -11.87
N ASP A 40 -0.01 -36.62 -11.54
CA ASP A 40 0.70 -37.72 -12.19
C ASP A 40 2.23 -37.49 -12.22
N LEU A 41 2.77 -37.06 -11.07
CA LEU A 41 4.20 -36.77 -10.86
C LEU A 41 4.74 -37.60 -9.70
N HIS A 42 6.06 -37.77 -9.65
CA HIS A 42 6.69 -38.46 -8.52
C HIS A 42 6.75 -37.56 -7.28
N ARG A 43 6.46 -38.09 -6.09
CA ARG A 43 6.49 -37.35 -4.80
C ARG A 43 7.78 -36.55 -4.60
N THR A 44 8.93 -37.15 -4.92
CA THR A 44 10.23 -36.46 -4.78
C THR A 44 10.41 -35.30 -5.75
N TYR A 45 9.74 -35.36 -6.91
CA TYR A 45 9.72 -34.26 -7.87
C TYR A 45 8.96 -33.07 -7.31
N ILE A 46 7.72 -33.26 -6.83
CA ILE A 46 6.95 -32.22 -6.11
C ILE A 46 7.75 -31.64 -4.95
N GLY A 47 8.38 -32.49 -4.13
CA GLY A 47 9.24 -32.04 -3.04
C GLY A 47 10.41 -31.17 -3.51
N SER A 48 11.04 -31.49 -4.64
CA SER A 48 12.13 -30.68 -5.21
C SER A 48 11.64 -29.36 -5.85
N VAL A 49 10.42 -29.33 -6.38
CA VAL A 49 9.76 -28.09 -6.83
C VAL A 49 9.49 -27.18 -5.63
N GLU A 50 8.93 -27.73 -4.55
CA GLU A 50 8.68 -26.98 -3.31
C GLU A 50 9.97 -26.52 -2.59
N ARG A 51 11.16 -26.98 -2.99
CA ARG A 51 12.44 -26.47 -2.47
C ARG A 51 13.13 -25.48 -3.42
N GLY A 52 12.52 -25.16 -4.55
CA GLY A 52 13.12 -24.27 -5.56
C GLY A 52 14.30 -24.88 -6.32
N GLU A 53 14.47 -26.21 -6.25
CA GLU A 53 15.62 -26.93 -6.82
C GLU A 53 15.42 -27.29 -8.31
N ARG A 54 14.22 -27.03 -8.86
CA ARG A 54 13.83 -27.45 -10.21
C ARG A 54 13.55 -26.27 -11.11
N ASN A 55 14.07 -26.36 -12.33
CA ASN A 55 13.57 -25.61 -13.47
C ASN A 55 12.36 -26.36 -14.03
N VAL A 56 11.16 -25.92 -13.65
CA VAL A 56 9.90 -26.57 -14.00
C VAL A 56 9.51 -26.19 -15.42
N THR A 57 9.10 -27.19 -16.22
CA THR A 57 8.60 -26.93 -17.58
C THR A 57 7.21 -26.28 -17.55
N LEU A 58 6.82 -25.59 -18.62
CA LEU A 58 5.50 -24.95 -18.71
C LEU A 58 4.36 -25.97 -18.59
N SER A 59 4.48 -27.15 -19.20
CA SER A 59 3.47 -28.21 -19.09
C SER A 59 3.31 -28.68 -17.65
N THR A 60 4.42 -28.80 -16.90
CA THR A 60 4.35 -29.16 -15.48
C THR A 60 3.74 -28.05 -14.63
N LEU A 61 3.99 -26.78 -14.95
CA LEU A 61 3.34 -25.64 -14.31
C LEU A 61 1.82 -25.68 -14.50
N GLU A 62 1.35 -25.94 -15.73
CA GLU A 62 -0.08 -26.07 -16.04
C GLU A 62 -0.74 -27.20 -15.25
N VAL A 63 -0.10 -28.37 -15.19
CA VAL A 63 -0.59 -29.53 -14.42
C VAL A 63 -0.68 -29.21 -12.94
N ILE A 64 0.37 -28.60 -12.35
CA ILE A 64 0.36 -28.22 -10.93
C ILE A 64 -0.71 -27.15 -10.66
N ALA A 65 -0.86 -26.16 -11.54
CA ALA A 65 -1.87 -25.11 -11.40
C ALA A 65 -3.29 -25.71 -11.42
N GLN A 66 -3.56 -26.59 -12.38
CA GLN A 66 -4.82 -27.30 -12.50
C GLN A 66 -5.11 -28.17 -11.28
N ALA A 67 -4.12 -28.93 -10.79
CA ALA A 67 -4.23 -29.76 -9.60
C ALA A 67 -4.55 -28.93 -8.34
N LEU A 68 -4.02 -27.70 -8.27
CA LEU A 68 -4.24 -26.75 -7.18
C LEU A 68 -5.45 -25.83 -7.42
N GLY A 69 -6.19 -25.99 -8.53
CA GLY A 69 -7.37 -25.18 -8.83
C GLY A 69 -7.10 -23.68 -9.04
N ILE A 70 -5.91 -23.33 -9.50
CA ILE A 70 -5.47 -21.94 -9.75
C ILE A 70 -4.91 -21.78 -11.16
N SER A 71 -4.64 -20.55 -11.57
CA SER A 71 -3.99 -20.24 -12.84
C SER A 71 -2.46 -20.27 -12.75
N VAL A 72 -1.78 -20.48 -13.89
CA VAL A 72 -0.31 -20.45 -13.97
C VAL A 72 0.27 -19.08 -13.52
N PRO A 73 -0.32 -17.92 -13.88
CA PRO A 73 0.12 -16.64 -13.34
C PRO A 73 0.11 -16.61 -11.81
N GLU A 74 -0.94 -17.11 -11.15
CA GLU A 74 -1.01 -17.15 -9.67
C GLU A 74 0.11 -17.99 -9.04
N LEU A 75 0.59 -19.04 -9.71
CA LEU A 75 1.78 -19.80 -9.27
C LEU A 75 3.08 -19.01 -9.39
N LEU A 76 3.14 -18.03 -10.28
CA LEU A 76 4.33 -17.24 -10.59
C LEU A 76 4.28 -15.82 -10.05
N THR A 77 3.15 -15.41 -9.47
CA THR A 77 3.00 -14.12 -8.79
C THR A 77 3.59 -14.22 -7.39
N GLU A 78 4.45 -13.28 -7.04
CA GLU A 78 5.00 -13.17 -5.69
C GLU A 78 3.86 -12.85 -4.70
N ASN A 79 3.34 -13.88 -4.04
CA ASN A 79 2.47 -13.67 -2.90
C ASN A 79 3.35 -13.10 -1.79
N MET A 80 3.07 -11.88 -1.33
CA MET A 80 3.74 -11.27 -0.18
C MET A 80 3.41 -12.04 1.10
N LYS A 81 3.92 -13.27 1.24
CA LYS A 81 4.08 -13.93 2.53
C LYS A 81 5.36 -13.39 3.15
N THR A 82 5.33 -12.13 3.53
CA THR A 82 6.34 -11.51 4.37
C THR A 82 6.29 -12.15 5.76
N ASN A 83 7.45 -12.60 6.26
CA ASN A 83 7.70 -13.06 7.64
C ASN A 83 6.52 -12.89 8.62
N ASN A 84 5.73 -13.94 8.81
CA ASN A 84 4.61 -13.98 9.76
C ASN A 84 5.00 -13.56 11.18
N ASP A 85 6.28 -13.66 11.54
CA ASP A 85 6.81 -13.24 12.84
C ASP A 85 6.58 -11.75 13.11
N GLY A 86 6.71 -10.90 12.09
CA GLY A 86 6.57 -9.44 12.23
C GLY A 86 5.13 -8.99 12.44
N VAL A 87 4.16 -9.73 11.90
CA VAL A 87 2.74 -9.36 11.95
C VAL A 87 2.03 -10.04 13.13
N ASN A 88 2.41 -11.27 13.46
CA ASN A 88 1.91 -12.01 14.62
C ASN A 88 2.22 -11.30 15.95
N LYS A 89 3.30 -10.50 16.01
CA LYS A 89 3.65 -9.73 17.22
C LYS A 89 2.50 -8.82 17.66
N TYR A 90 1.80 -8.17 16.71
CA TYR A 90 0.70 -7.26 17.03
C TYR A 90 -0.51 -8.02 17.56
N VAL A 91 -0.82 -9.15 16.93
CA VAL A 91 -1.95 -10.01 17.33
C VAL A 91 -1.75 -10.53 18.76
N GLU A 92 -0.56 -11.02 19.07
CA GLU A 92 -0.24 -11.49 20.43
C GLU A 92 -0.19 -10.35 21.43
N ALA A 93 0.34 -9.17 21.09
CA ALA A 93 0.32 -8.00 21.96
C ALA A 93 -1.11 -7.53 22.27
N ILE A 94 -1.99 -7.44 21.26
CA ILE A 94 -3.41 -7.10 21.45
C ILE A 94 -4.09 -8.13 22.33
N LYS A 95 -3.87 -9.42 22.06
CA LYS A 95 -4.45 -10.52 22.86
C LYS A 95 -3.99 -10.48 24.32
N GLN A 96 -2.70 -10.22 24.57
CA GLN A 96 -2.13 -10.11 25.91
C GLN A 96 -2.61 -8.86 26.66
N SER A 97 -2.87 -7.76 25.94
CA SER A 97 -3.37 -6.52 26.53
C SER A 97 -4.78 -6.66 27.14
N GLY A 98 -5.56 -7.63 26.67
CA GLY A 98 -6.95 -7.82 27.10
C GLY A 98 -7.91 -6.72 26.61
N LEU A 99 -7.45 -5.79 25.78
CA LEU A 99 -8.28 -4.73 25.22
C LEU A 99 -9.40 -5.31 24.35
N SER A 100 -10.55 -4.65 24.35
CA SER A 100 -11.62 -4.88 23.39
C SER A 100 -11.41 -4.04 22.14
N ILE A 101 -12.16 -4.36 21.07
CA ILE A 101 -12.16 -3.54 19.84
C ILE A 101 -12.60 -2.09 20.07
N TYR A 102 -13.20 -1.77 21.22
CA TYR A 102 -13.73 -0.44 21.55
C TYR A 102 -12.74 0.43 22.33
N ASP A 103 -11.70 -0.17 22.89
CA ASP A 103 -10.72 0.55 23.66
C ASP A 103 -9.79 1.32 22.69
N PRO A 104 -9.46 2.58 23.00
CA PRO A 104 -8.65 3.40 22.11
C PRO A 104 -7.22 2.85 22.05
N ILE A 105 -6.66 2.80 20.86
CA ILE A 105 -5.24 2.57 20.63
C ILE A 105 -4.75 3.80 19.87
N GLU A 106 -3.61 4.32 20.30
CA GLU A 106 -2.99 5.45 19.62
C GLU A 106 -2.54 5.01 18.22
N ILE A 107 -2.84 5.81 17.20
CA ILE A 107 -2.34 5.56 15.84
C ILE A 107 -0.82 5.55 15.91
N GLY A 108 -0.20 4.51 15.36
CA GLY A 108 1.25 4.32 15.37
C GLY A 108 1.82 3.64 16.62
N ASP A 109 1.00 3.28 17.62
CA ASP A 109 1.48 2.50 18.78
C ASP A 109 2.33 1.31 18.30
N PRO A 110 3.58 1.17 18.79
CA PRO A 110 4.54 0.22 18.22
C PRO A 110 4.16 -1.25 18.40
N ASN A 111 3.25 -1.55 19.34
CA ASN A 111 2.86 -2.91 19.71
C ASN A 111 1.40 -3.22 19.41
N LEU A 112 0.51 -2.24 19.53
CA LEU A 112 -0.93 -2.42 19.50
C LEU A 112 -1.57 -1.86 18.24
N TRP A 113 -0.94 -0.90 17.54
CA TRP A 113 -1.44 -0.40 16.27
C TRP A 113 -0.89 -1.23 15.12
N ILE A 114 -1.78 -1.92 14.41
CA ILE A 114 -1.40 -2.69 13.22
C ILE A 114 -1.42 -1.72 12.04
N PRO A 115 -0.30 -1.42 11.36
CA PRO A 115 -0.34 -0.50 10.20
C PRO A 115 -1.12 -1.11 9.02
N THR A 116 -1.59 -0.28 8.08
CA THR A 116 -2.48 -0.74 6.99
C THR A 116 -1.96 -1.94 6.19
N PRO A 117 -0.70 -1.98 5.71
CA PRO A 117 -0.18 -3.12 4.97
C PRO A 117 -0.24 -4.43 5.77
N GLU A 118 0.20 -4.39 7.03
CA GLU A 118 0.17 -5.52 7.96
C GLU A 118 -1.26 -5.97 8.29
N LEU A 119 -2.19 -5.02 8.41
CA LEU A 119 -3.61 -5.29 8.62
C LEU A 119 -4.22 -5.99 7.40
N GLU A 120 -3.88 -5.56 6.18
CA GLU A 120 -4.30 -6.24 4.95
C GLU A 120 -3.80 -7.68 4.89
N ILE A 121 -2.53 -7.92 5.25
CA ILE A 121 -1.94 -9.26 5.29
C ILE A 121 -2.70 -10.15 6.28
N LEU A 122 -2.88 -9.72 7.53
CA LEU A 122 -3.60 -10.50 8.55
C LEU A 122 -5.03 -10.85 8.10
N LEU A 123 -5.71 -9.88 7.52
CA LEU A 123 -7.10 -10.07 7.12
C LEU A 123 -7.22 -10.95 5.88
N ASN A 124 -6.31 -10.87 4.91
CA ASN A 124 -6.28 -11.82 3.80
C ASN A 124 -6.02 -13.24 4.32
N ASP A 125 -4.96 -13.43 5.11
CA ASP A 125 -4.58 -14.75 5.62
C ASP A 125 -5.67 -15.37 6.49
N GLY A 126 -6.36 -14.55 7.30
CA GLY A 126 -7.37 -15.03 8.23
C GLY A 126 -8.79 -15.13 7.67
N LEU A 127 -9.13 -14.39 6.60
CA LEU A 127 -10.50 -14.35 6.05
C LEU A 127 -10.67 -15.11 4.73
N MET A 128 -9.61 -15.27 3.92
CA MET A 128 -9.74 -15.95 2.63
C MET A 128 -10.30 -17.37 2.80
N GLY A 129 -11.19 -17.76 1.89
CA GLY A 129 -11.84 -19.08 1.91
C GLY A 129 -13.03 -19.21 2.86
N ILE A 130 -13.34 -18.21 3.69
CA ILE A 130 -14.54 -18.24 4.54
C ILE A 130 -15.79 -18.07 3.67
N SER A 131 -16.71 -19.04 3.76
CA SER A 131 -18.00 -18.94 3.09
C SER A 131 -19.01 -18.11 3.91
N LEU A 132 -19.61 -17.14 3.24
CA LEU A 132 -20.73 -16.34 3.74
C LEU A 132 -22.06 -16.71 3.04
N ALA A 133 -22.07 -17.85 2.34
CA ALA A 133 -23.23 -18.35 1.62
C ALA A 133 -24.43 -18.55 2.56
N LYS A 134 -25.65 -18.39 2.01
CA LYS A 134 -26.92 -18.60 2.74
C LYS A 134 -27.16 -17.70 3.96
N LEU A 135 -26.25 -16.79 4.28
CA LEU A 135 -26.42 -15.81 5.36
C LEU A 135 -27.10 -14.53 4.85
N LYS A 136 -28.04 -13.99 5.64
CA LYS A 136 -28.64 -12.67 5.38
C LYS A 136 -27.58 -11.56 5.53
N PRO A 137 -27.69 -10.40 4.85
CA PRO A 137 -26.66 -9.34 4.87
C PRO A 137 -26.21 -8.90 6.27
N LYS A 138 -27.14 -8.66 7.21
CA LYS A 138 -26.80 -8.30 8.60
C LYS A 138 -26.01 -9.39 9.32
N THR A 139 -26.32 -10.65 9.02
CA THR A 139 -25.63 -11.82 9.58
C THR A 139 -24.23 -11.96 9.00
N ARG A 140 -24.06 -11.74 7.69
CA ARG A 140 -22.74 -11.69 7.03
C ARG A 140 -21.82 -10.67 7.70
N SER A 141 -22.30 -9.43 7.88
CA SER A 141 -21.52 -8.40 8.57
C SER A 141 -21.21 -8.75 10.02
N LYS A 142 -22.10 -9.43 10.74
CA LYS A 142 -21.81 -9.91 12.11
C LYS A 142 -20.70 -10.96 12.10
N VAL A 143 -20.83 -11.98 11.26
CA VAL A 143 -19.88 -13.10 11.14
C VAL A 143 -18.50 -12.59 10.73
N LEU A 144 -18.43 -11.73 9.70
CA LEU A 144 -17.19 -11.10 9.28
C LEU A 144 -16.46 -10.42 10.45
N LYS A 145 -17.17 -9.57 11.20
CA LYS A 145 -16.57 -8.88 12.35
C LYS A 145 -16.12 -9.83 13.46
N GLN A 146 -16.82 -10.96 13.67
CA GLN A 146 -16.38 -11.97 14.62
C GLN A 146 -15.07 -12.65 14.19
N HIS A 147 -14.92 -12.94 12.89
CA HIS A 147 -13.65 -13.44 12.36
C HIS A 147 -12.53 -12.41 12.50
N ILE A 148 -12.79 -11.15 12.14
CA ILE A 148 -11.83 -10.05 12.30
C ILE A 148 -11.37 -9.92 13.75
N CYS A 149 -12.30 -9.93 14.73
CA CYS A 149 -11.91 -9.91 16.15
C CYS A 149 -10.92 -11.04 16.48
N LYS A 150 -11.21 -12.28 16.06
CA LYS A 150 -10.35 -13.44 16.33
C LYS A 150 -8.98 -13.31 15.66
N ILE A 151 -8.95 -12.87 14.40
CA ILE A 151 -7.72 -12.70 13.62
C ILE A 151 -6.80 -11.66 14.27
N LEU A 152 -7.37 -10.55 14.74
CA LEU A 152 -6.61 -9.46 15.34
C LEU A 152 -6.34 -9.66 16.84
N GLY A 153 -6.73 -10.80 17.43
CA GLY A 153 -6.46 -11.11 18.84
C GLY A 153 -7.44 -10.51 19.85
N TYR A 154 -8.52 -9.85 19.40
CA TYR A 154 -9.51 -9.26 20.28
C TYR A 154 -10.52 -10.28 20.84
N PRO A 155 -11.02 -10.07 22.07
CA PRO A 155 -12.19 -10.79 22.57
C PRO A 155 -13.41 -10.44 21.70
N VAL A 156 -14.15 -11.46 21.26
CA VAL A 156 -15.34 -11.28 20.41
C VAL A 156 -16.51 -10.74 21.25
N PRO A 157 -17.04 -9.54 20.96
CA PRO A 157 -18.19 -9.03 21.71
C PRO A 157 -19.45 -9.86 21.48
N VAL A 158 -20.28 -10.01 22.52
CA VAL A 158 -21.60 -10.66 22.42
C VAL A 158 -22.49 -9.94 21.39
N SER A 159 -22.39 -8.61 21.36
CA SER A 159 -23.04 -7.75 20.36
C SER A 159 -22.12 -6.62 19.93
N PHE A 160 -22.25 -6.18 18.68
CA PHE A 160 -21.45 -5.08 18.14
C PHE A 160 -22.16 -3.74 18.33
N LYS A 161 -21.51 -2.80 19.02
CA LYS A 161 -22.00 -1.44 19.22
C LYS A 161 -22.13 -0.68 17.89
N LYS A 162 -22.99 0.33 17.88
CA LYS A 162 -23.16 1.24 16.74
C LYS A 162 -22.20 2.44 16.80
N THR A 163 -20.90 2.16 16.79
CA THR A 163 -19.83 3.17 16.73
C THR A 163 -19.44 3.47 15.28
N LYS A 164 -18.70 4.57 15.10
CA LYS A 164 -18.00 4.92 13.87
C LYS A 164 -16.57 5.39 14.23
N PRO A 165 -15.52 4.72 13.74
CA PRO A 165 -15.56 3.47 12.98
C PRO A 165 -16.06 2.27 13.83
N ARG A 166 -16.34 1.13 13.18
CA ARG A 166 -16.79 -0.09 13.87
C ARG A 166 -15.72 -0.75 14.72
N PHE A 167 -14.46 -0.60 14.34
CA PHE A 167 -13.29 -0.98 15.14
C PHE A 167 -12.54 0.30 15.51
N PRO A 168 -12.97 1.03 16.55
CA PRO A 168 -12.32 2.29 16.93
C PRO A 168 -10.87 2.09 17.37
N GLY A 169 -10.52 0.98 18.04
CA GLY A 169 -9.12 0.72 18.42
C GLY A 169 -8.18 0.65 17.22
N GLN A 170 -8.59 0.02 16.12
CA GLN A 170 -7.82 -0.02 14.86
C GLN A 170 -8.34 1.00 13.82
N HIS A 171 -9.18 1.95 14.23
CA HIS A 171 -9.74 3.00 13.37
C HIS A 171 -10.23 2.56 11.96
N PHE A 172 -11.00 1.46 11.85
CA PHE A 172 -11.50 0.99 10.54
C PHE A 172 -12.96 0.53 10.51
N ASP A 173 -13.56 0.66 9.31
CA ASP A 173 -14.87 0.11 8.95
C ASP A 173 -14.74 -1.04 7.94
N THR A 174 -15.75 -1.90 7.87
CA THR A 174 -15.75 -3.12 7.05
C THR A 174 -16.87 -3.13 6.04
N TYR A 175 -16.58 -3.50 4.78
CA TYR A 175 -17.50 -3.49 3.66
C TYR A 175 -17.40 -4.81 2.89
N ILE A 176 -18.53 -5.52 2.72
CA ILE A 176 -18.59 -6.74 1.92
C ILE A 176 -19.09 -6.36 0.53
N GLN A 177 -18.37 -6.79 -0.50
CA GLN A 177 -18.60 -6.36 -1.86
C GLN A 177 -18.62 -7.54 -2.84
N LYS A 178 -19.60 -7.56 -3.75
CA LYS A 178 -19.75 -8.57 -4.84
C LYS A 178 -19.42 -8.06 -6.24
N ALA A 179 -19.28 -6.75 -6.39
CA ALA A 179 -19.08 -6.08 -7.67
C ALA A 179 -18.10 -4.93 -7.49
N ASN A 180 -17.46 -4.43 -8.55
CA ASN A 180 -16.48 -3.34 -8.47
C ASN A 180 -17.11 -1.95 -8.25
N ASN A 181 -18.04 -1.84 -7.30
CA ASN A 181 -18.83 -0.65 -7.03
C ASN A 181 -19.11 -0.54 -5.52
N LEU A 182 -18.16 0.04 -4.78
CA LEU A 182 -18.25 0.22 -3.34
C LEU A 182 -19.30 1.29 -3.01
N GLN A 183 -20.22 0.93 -2.11
CA GLN A 183 -21.28 1.83 -1.65
C GLN A 183 -21.06 2.24 -0.20
N ILE A 184 -20.72 3.52 0.02
CA ILE A 184 -20.60 4.12 1.35
C ILE A 184 -21.79 5.04 1.57
N TRP A 185 -22.68 4.64 2.47
CA TRP A 185 -23.95 5.32 2.68
C TRP A 185 -23.82 6.47 3.69
N ASN A 186 -24.20 7.68 3.27
CA ASN A 186 -24.42 8.86 4.13
C ASN A 186 -23.21 9.32 4.96
N GLU A 187 -21.98 9.15 4.46
CA GLU A 187 -20.76 9.50 5.19
C GLU A 187 -19.72 10.17 4.27
N LYS A 188 -19.01 11.16 4.81
CA LYS A 188 -17.81 11.71 4.15
C LYS A 188 -16.67 10.71 4.35
N ILE A 189 -15.83 10.53 3.33
CA ILE A 189 -14.57 9.82 3.53
C ILE A 189 -13.68 10.68 4.43
N GLU A 190 -13.19 10.08 5.49
CA GLU A 190 -12.19 10.64 6.40
C GLU A 190 -10.81 10.14 5.94
N SER A 191 -9.85 11.04 5.77
CA SER A 191 -8.50 10.74 5.24
C SER A 191 -7.81 9.62 6.01
N THR A 192 -7.78 9.74 7.34
CA THR A 192 -7.07 8.84 8.26
C THR A 192 -7.83 7.55 8.56
N ARG A 193 -9.14 7.50 8.28
CA ARG A 193 -9.94 6.29 8.51
C ARG A 193 -9.58 5.21 7.51
N ARG A 194 -9.50 3.97 7.99
CA ARG A 194 -9.24 2.79 7.17
C ARG A 194 -10.53 2.08 6.77
N TYR A 195 -10.54 1.52 5.57
CA TYR A 195 -11.67 0.87 4.95
C TYR A 195 -11.25 -0.55 4.53
N VAL A 196 -11.75 -1.55 5.25
CA VAL A 196 -11.56 -2.96 4.96
C VAL A 196 -12.63 -3.41 3.98
N ILE A 197 -12.24 -3.64 2.73
CA ILE A 197 -13.11 -4.04 1.62
C ILE A 197 -12.89 -5.52 1.36
N VAL A 198 -13.94 -6.32 1.53
CA VAL A 198 -13.92 -7.78 1.41
C VAL A 198 -14.64 -8.18 0.13
N GLU A 199 -13.91 -8.78 -0.80
CA GLU A 199 -14.45 -9.31 -2.05
C GLU A 199 -15.03 -10.72 -1.83
N LEU A 200 -16.20 -10.98 -2.43
CA LEU A 200 -16.78 -12.31 -2.53
C LEU A 200 -16.76 -12.81 -3.96
N ASN A 201 -16.43 -14.09 -4.13
CA ASN A 201 -16.62 -14.79 -5.39
C ASN A 201 -18.11 -15.15 -5.63
N ALA A 202 -18.38 -15.84 -6.74
CA ALA A 202 -19.73 -16.25 -7.13
C ALA A 202 -20.43 -17.13 -6.08
N ASP A 203 -19.68 -17.91 -5.31
CA ASP A 203 -20.17 -18.83 -4.28
C ASP A 203 -20.29 -18.19 -2.88
N ASP A 204 -20.22 -16.86 -2.79
CA ASP A 204 -20.20 -16.12 -1.52
C ASP A 204 -19.01 -16.45 -0.62
N ILE A 205 -17.89 -16.90 -1.19
CA ILE A 205 -16.64 -17.17 -0.47
C ILE A 205 -15.74 -15.95 -0.58
N ILE A 206 -15.09 -15.56 0.53
CA ILE A 206 -14.12 -14.47 0.54
C ILE A 206 -12.92 -14.83 -0.34
N SER A 207 -12.72 -14.06 -1.42
CA SER A 207 -11.63 -14.25 -2.39
C SER A 207 -10.44 -13.33 -2.11
N CYS A 208 -10.70 -12.12 -1.63
CA CYS A 208 -9.67 -11.10 -1.40
C CYS A 208 -10.13 -10.10 -0.33
N VAL A 209 -9.19 -9.54 0.41
CA VAL A 209 -9.40 -8.39 1.30
C VAL A 209 -8.45 -7.28 0.89
N LYS A 210 -8.97 -6.07 0.75
CA LYS A 210 -8.17 -4.85 0.55
C LYS A 210 -8.41 -3.89 1.70
N VAL A 211 -7.34 -3.33 2.25
CA VAL A 211 -7.40 -2.32 3.31
C VAL A 211 -6.79 -1.04 2.77
N VAL A 212 -7.60 0.00 2.69
CA VAL A 212 -7.17 1.30 2.17
C VAL A 212 -7.56 2.40 3.14
N THR A 213 -6.74 3.44 3.23
CA THR A 213 -7.10 4.68 3.91
C THR A 213 -8.10 5.47 3.07
N GLY A 214 -8.77 6.43 3.69
CA GLY A 214 -9.77 7.24 3.00
C GLY A 214 -9.19 8.08 1.88
N ASP A 215 -7.96 8.58 2.02
CA ASP A 215 -7.29 9.33 0.96
C ASP A 215 -7.01 8.49 -0.29
N VAL A 216 -6.62 7.23 -0.12
CA VAL A 216 -6.47 6.27 -1.22
C VAL A 216 -7.83 5.97 -1.84
N LEU A 217 -8.83 5.69 -1.01
CA LEU A 217 -10.18 5.34 -1.47
C LEU A 217 -10.84 6.46 -2.28
N ALA A 218 -10.59 7.71 -1.91
CA ALA A 218 -11.10 8.89 -2.60
C ALA A 218 -10.56 9.07 -4.03
N LYS A 219 -9.40 8.50 -4.36
CA LYS A 219 -8.84 8.52 -5.72
C LYS A 219 -9.77 7.83 -6.73
N PHE A 220 -10.59 6.87 -6.28
CA PHE A 220 -11.48 6.06 -7.13
C PHE A 220 -12.91 6.62 -7.26
N ASN A 221 -13.21 7.72 -6.58
CA ASN A 221 -14.54 8.33 -6.61
C ASN A 221 -14.77 9.12 -7.91
N THR A 222 -15.38 8.49 -8.92
CA THR A 222 -15.68 9.12 -10.22
C THR A 222 -17.08 9.74 -10.30
N THR A 223 -17.95 9.51 -9.31
CA THR A 223 -19.35 10.01 -9.34
C THR A 223 -19.47 11.49 -8.94
N GLY A 224 -18.36 12.23 -8.95
CA GLY A 224 -18.34 13.68 -8.77
C GLY A 224 -18.85 14.18 -7.42
N THR A 225 -18.97 13.31 -6.41
CA THR A 225 -19.61 13.68 -5.15
C THR A 225 -18.64 13.54 -3.97
N LEU A 226 -18.44 14.62 -3.21
CA LEU A 226 -18.02 14.62 -1.80
C LEU A 226 -16.64 14.04 -1.43
N THR A 227 -15.59 14.64 -1.95
CA THR A 227 -14.27 14.66 -1.29
C THR A 227 -13.77 16.09 -1.32
N GLN A 228 -13.54 16.72 -0.16
CA GLN A 228 -12.88 18.02 -0.13
C GLN A 228 -11.44 17.78 -0.57
N LYS A 229 -11.18 17.92 -1.87
CA LYS A 229 -9.83 17.80 -2.40
C LYS A 229 -9.05 19.05 -2.04
N TYR A 230 -7.90 18.85 -1.42
CA TYR A 230 -6.94 19.92 -1.20
C TYR A 230 -6.27 20.23 -2.54
N GLN A 231 -6.27 21.50 -2.89
CA GLN A 231 -5.58 22.00 -4.07
C GLN A 231 -4.78 23.23 -3.69
N ALA A 232 -3.61 23.36 -4.27
CA ALA A 232 -2.75 24.52 -4.10
C ALA A 232 -2.36 25.12 -5.45
N ARG A 233 -1.95 26.38 -5.44
CA ARG A 233 -1.49 27.07 -6.66
C ARG A 233 0.01 27.28 -6.65
N LEU A 234 0.65 26.84 -7.72
CA LEU A 234 2.03 27.21 -8.04
C LEU A 234 2.05 28.56 -8.76
N LYS A 235 2.42 29.62 -8.03
CA LYS A 235 2.84 30.88 -8.66
C LYS A 235 4.28 30.71 -9.16
N ARG A 236 4.46 30.70 -10.48
CA ARG A 236 5.79 30.58 -11.12
C ARG A 236 6.64 31.81 -10.78
N ARG A 237 7.85 31.55 -10.29
CA ARG A 237 8.95 32.52 -10.13
C ARG A 237 10.10 32.08 -11.04
N ASN A 238 11.09 32.94 -11.30
CA ASN A 238 12.22 32.63 -12.19
C ASN A 238 13.19 31.56 -11.65
N ARG A 239 13.03 31.12 -10.40
CA ARG A 239 13.93 30.16 -9.75
C ARG A 239 13.52 28.71 -10.09
N LYS A 240 14.43 27.96 -10.73
CA LYS A 240 14.20 26.55 -11.12
C LYS A 240 14.25 25.55 -9.96
N LEU A 241 15.05 25.84 -8.94
CA LEU A 241 15.29 24.96 -7.80
C LEU A 241 15.01 25.72 -6.49
N GLU A 242 14.08 25.24 -5.68
CA GLU A 242 13.71 25.93 -4.43
C GLU A 242 13.52 24.91 -3.29
N LEU A 243 14.34 25.02 -2.25
CA LEU A 243 14.14 24.35 -0.96
C LEU A 243 13.40 25.34 -0.06
N ILE A 244 12.14 25.06 0.24
CA ILE A 244 11.27 25.97 1.02
C ILE A 244 11.50 25.79 2.52
N ALA A 245 11.70 24.55 2.95
CA ALA A 245 12.03 24.21 4.33
C ALA A 245 13.52 23.87 4.41
N GLU A 246 14.31 24.71 5.08
CA GLU A 246 15.77 24.50 5.18
C GLU A 246 16.17 23.28 6.02
N GLU A 247 15.26 22.83 6.88
CA GLU A 247 15.40 21.70 7.80
C GLU A 247 14.08 20.92 7.87
N ASP A 248 14.16 19.65 8.27
CA ASP A 248 13.01 18.83 8.62
C ASP A 248 12.25 19.38 9.84
N THR A 249 11.03 18.90 10.07
CA THR A 249 10.23 19.32 11.24
C THR A 249 10.91 18.89 12.54
N MET A 250 10.58 19.57 13.65
CA MET A 250 11.16 19.24 14.97
C MET A 250 10.95 17.77 15.37
N VAL A 251 9.86 17.13 14.89
CA VAL A 251 9.58 15.70 15.13
C VAL A 251 10.56 14.79 14.38
N LEU A 252 10.96 15.16 13.16
CA LEU A 252 11.84 14.31 12.34
C LEU A 252 13.33 14.57 12.55
N GLN A 253 13.72 15.77 13.00
CA GLN A 253 15.13 16.14 13.21
C GLN A 253 15.94 15.14 14.04
N PRO A 254 15.43 14.51 15.11
CA PRO A 254 16.18 13.51 15.87
C PRO A 254 16.47 12.22 15.08
N PHE A 255 15.71 11.94 14.03
CA PHE A 255 15.73 10.67 13.30
C PHE A 255 16.46 10.76 11.95
N VAL A 256 16.85 11.96 11.52
CA VAL A 256 17.62 12.13 10.30
C VAL A 256 19.10 11.81 10.54
N PHE A 257 19.68 11.06 9.61
CA PHE A 257 21.08 10.68 9.62
C PHE A 257 21.69 10.99 8.26
N PRO A 258 22.61 11.97 8.17
CA PRO A 258 23.40 12.16 6.97
C PRO A 258 24.10 10.86 6.56
N ASP A 259 24.27 10.65 5.26
CA ASP A 259 25.05 9.53 4.70
C ASP A 259 24.47 8.11 4.92
N PHE A 260 23.22 7.96 5.36
CA PHE A 260 22.58 6.64 5.37
C PHE A 260 22.49 6.07 3.94
N ASN A 261 22.93 4.82 3.76
CA ASN A 261 22.93 4.18 2.46
C ASN A 261 21.57 3.51 2.17
N LEU A 262 20.73 4.18 1.38
CA LEU A 262 19.41 3.68 0.97
C LEU A 262 19.46 2.36 0.18
N ALA A 263 20.61 1.95 -0.36
CA ALA A 263 20.76 0.66 -1.02
C ALA A 263 20.73 -0.54 -0.04
N LEU A 264 20.80 -0.29 1.28
CA LEU A 264 20.63 -1.28 2.33
C LEU A 264 19.15 -1.54 2.67
N VAL A 265 18.25 -0.65 2.24
CA VAL A 265 16.81 -0.78 2.47
C VAL A 265 16.24 -1.77 1.47
N GLU A 266 15.46 -2.73 1.96
CA GLU A 266 14.85 -3.75 1.11
C GLU A 266 13.83 -3.16 0.13
N SER A 267 13.01 -2.21 0.61
CA SER A 267 11.95 -1.58 -0.17
C SER A 267 11.67 -0.12 0.24
N PRO A 268 11.40 0.78 -0.72
CA PRO A 268 11.00 2.17 -0.43
C PRO A 268 9.65 2.29 0.30
N ILE A 269 8.81 1.24 0.27
CA ILE A 269 7.53 1.23 1.00
C ILE A 269 7.66 0.71 2.44
N ASN A 270 8.86 0.38 2.92
CA ASN A 270 9.06 0.01 4.31
C ASN A 270 8.72 1.17 5.25
N HIS A 271 8.39 0.85 6.51
CA HIS A 271 8.22 1.87 7.55
C HIS A 271 9.57 2.57 7.82
N PRO A 272 9.55 3.90 8.09
CA PRO A 272 10.75 4.63 8.46
C PRO A 272 11.29 4.17 9.82
N ALA A 273 12.60 4.28 10.02
CA ALA A 273 13.23 4.01 11.30
C ALA A 273 14.24 5.10 11.66
N ALA A 274 14.51 5.24 12.97
CA ALA A 274 15.50 6.17 13.48
C ALA A 274 16.88 5.88 12.86
N GLY A 275 17.55 6.94 12.42
CA GLY A 275 18.87 6.84 11.80
C GLY A 275 18.85 6.39 10.33
N GLN A 276 17.68 6.21 9.72
CA GLN A 276 17.55 5.81 8.31
C GLN A 276 17.01 6.93 7.40
N LEU A 277 16.52 8.02 7.98
CA LEU A 277 15.98 9.16 7.23
C LEU A 277 17.10 10.07 6.75
N LEU A 278 17.13 10.39 5.45
CA LEU A 278 18.04 11.41 4.95
C LEU A 278 17.53 12.80 5.33
N PRO A 279 18.43 13.77 5.66
CA PRO A 279 18.03 15.15 5.85
C PRO A 279 17.37 15.74 4.60
N ILE A 280 16.36 16.60 4.75
CA ILE A 280 15.63 17.23 3.64
C ILE A 280 16.57 17.96 2.66
N ARG A 281 17.65 18.56 3.17
CA ARG A 281 18.66 19.24 2.35
C ARG A 281 19.39 18.26 1.42
N GLN A 282 19.75 17.08 1.92
CA GLN A 282 20.41 16.06 1.14
C GLN A 282 19.47 15.49 0.06
N ILE A 283 18.20 15.26 0.41
CA ILE A 283 17.17 14.88 -0.57
C ILE A 283 17.05 15.94 -1.66
N PHE A 284 17.01 17.22 -1.28
CA PHE A 284 16.96 18.33 -2.23
C PHE A 284 18.15 18.32 -3.19
N GLU A 285 19.36 18.19 -2.66
CA GLU A 285 20.60 18.18 -3.44
C GLU A 285 20.64 17.00 -4.42
N GLN A 286 20.23 15.80 -3.99
CA GLN A 286 20.16 14.63 -4.86
C GLN A 286 19.14 14.84 -5.98
N LEU A 287 17.88 15.13 -5.63
CA LEU A 287 16.78 15.25 -6.57
C LEU A 287 16.88 16.47 -7.50
N SER A 288 17.59 17.53 -7.09
CA SER A 288 17.85 18.69 -7.95
C SER A 288 18.58 18.32 -9.25
N LYS A 289 19.36 17.24 -9.25
CA LYS A 289 20.10 16.72 -10.40
C LYS A 289 19.19 16.20 -11.52
N LEU A 290 17.92 15.94 -11.21
CA LEU A 290 16.92 15.51 -12.19
C LEU A 290 16.44 16.66 -13.09
N ILE A 291 16.68 17.92 -12.71
CA ILE A 291 16.25 19.05 -13.54
C ILE A 291 17.05 19.15 -14.83
N GLY A 292 16.33 19.19 -15.95
CA GLY A 292 16.86 19.11 -17.31
C GLY A 292 16.77 17.71 -17.93
N THR A 293 16.49 16.67 -17.15
CA THR A 293 16.25 15.32 -17.68
C THR A 293 14.85 15.19 -18.29
N SER A 294 14.69 14.21 -19.18
CA SER A 294 13.41 13.90 -19.82
C SER A 294 13.14 12.39 -19.85
N PHE A 295 11.86 12.02 -19.85
CA PHE A 295 11.40 10.64 -20.02
C PHE A 295 10.24 10.57 -21.01
N ALA A 296 9.94 9.38 -21.54
CA ALA A 296 8.94 9.20 -22.59
C ALA A 296 7.51 9.48 -22.08
N ASP A 297 6.70 10.12 -22.92
CA ASP A 297 5.30 10.44 -22.69
C ASP A 297 4.40 9.38 -23.36
N THR A 298 3.74 8.53 -22.57
CA THR A 298 3.15 7.25 -23.04
C THR A 298 1.68 7.27 -23.53
N GLY A 299 1.15 8.39 -24.04
CA GLY A 299 -0.18 8.52 -24.67
C GLY A 299 -1.43 8.66 -23.74
N HIS A 300 -2.45 9.41 -24.21
CA HIS A 300 -3.57 10.15 -23.55
C HIS A 300 -4.15 9.78 -22.14
N ASP A 301 -3.97 8.58 -21.56
CA ASP A 301 -4.48 8.17 -20.22
C ASP A 301 -3.42 8.32 -19.10
N GLN A 302 -2.72 9.46 -19.09
CA GLN A 302 -1.26 9.49 -18.86
C GLN A 302 -0.76 9.98 -17.50
N ASP A 303 -1.50 10.80 -16.77
CA ASP A 303 -0.93 11.51 -15.60
C ASP A 303 -0.48 10.55 -14.49
N ARG A 304 -1.16 9.42 -14.35
CA ARG A 304 -0.75 8.34 -13.44
C ARG A 304 0.56 7.68 -13.89
N LYS A 305 0.65 7.26 -15.15
CA LYS A 305 1.87 6.62 -15.70
C LYS A 305 3.08 7.55 -15.65
N ARG A 306 2.88 8.84 -15.90
CA ARG A 306 3.95 9.86 -15.75
C ARG A 306 4.39 10.00 -14.30
N GLY A 307 3.44 9.95 -13.36
CA GLY A 307 3.70 9.91 -11.93
C GLY A 307 4.51 8.68 -11.52
N ASP A 308 4.08 7.49 -11.95
CA ASP A 308 4.74 6.21 -11.67
C ASP A 308 6.19 6.21 -12.21
N GLU A 309 6.41 6.70 -13.42
CA GLU A 309 7.74 6.80 -14.03
C GLU A 309 8.63 7.82 -13.29
N LEU A 310 8.09 8.98 -12.91
CA LEU A 310 8.80 9.94 -12.07
C LEU A 310 9.17 9.32 -10.71
N HIS A 311 8.23 8.61 -10.07
CA HIS A 311 8.45 7.94 -8.80
C HIS A 311 9.61 6.94 -8.93
N ARG A 312 9.62 6.11 -9.98
CA ARG A 312 10.73 5.19 -10.29
C ARG A 312 12.07 5.92 -10.42
N ILE A 313 12.12 7.03 -11.15
CA ILE A 313 13.33 7.85 -11.34
C ILE A 313 13.79 8.44 -10.00
N VAL A 314 12.87 8.94 -9.17
CA VAL A 314 13.17 9.48 -7.84
C VAL A 314 13.76 8.40 -6.93
N CYS A 315 13.16 7.20 -6.84
CA CYS A 315 13.71 6.10 -6.05
C CYS A 315 15.15 5.75 -6.46
N GLN A 316 15.39 5.65 -7.78
CA GLN A 316 16.72 5.36 -8.31
C GLN A 316 17.73 6.46 -7.99
N ASN A 317 17.32 7.73 -8.09
CA ASN A 317 18.19 8.87 -7.82
C ASN A 317 18.56 9.01 -6.34
N LEU A 318 17.64 8.66 -5.43
CA LEU A 318 17.91 8.60 -4.00
C LEU A 318 18.83 7.43 -3.61
N GLY A 319 18.90 6.37 -4.44
CA GLY A 319 19.80 5.24 -4.24
C GLY A 319 19.13 3.95 -3.77
N TYR A 320 17.80 3.82 -3.89
CA TYR A 320 17.13 2.54 -3.68
C TYR A 320 17.50 1.54 -4.78
N LYS A 321 17.70 0.27 -4.40
CA LYS A 321 17.96 -0.83 -5.36
C LYS A 321 16.73 -1.21 -6.18
N LYS A 322 15.55 -0.98 -5.64
CA LYS A 322 14.26 -1.39 -6.23
C LYS A 322 13.29 -0.20 -6.18
N TYR A 323 12.43 -0.14 -7.18
CA TYR A 323 11.20 0.65 -7.16
C TYR A 323 10.06 -0.26 -6.71
N GLN A 324 9.22 0.25 -5.82
CA GLN A 324 7.98 -0.39 -5.37
C GLN A 324 7.00 0.70 -4.96
N ASP A 325 5.73 0.47 -5.23
CA ASP A 325 4.63 1.38 -4.91
C ASP A 325 3.42 0.51 -4.52
N ASP A 326 2.84 0.77 -3.35
CA ASP A 326 1.64 0.10 -2.86
C ASP A 326 0.38 0.98 -2.98
N GLY A 327 0.51 2.15 -3.62
CA GLY A 327 -0.54 3.14 -3.84
C GLY A 327 -0.94 3.93 -2.59
N GLN A 328 -0.31 3.65 -1.44
CA GLN A 328 -0.57 4.33 -0.18
C GLN A 328 0.24 5.61 -0.06
N PHE A 329 -0.27 6.53 0.76
CA PHE A 329 0.43 7.76 1.08
C PHE A 329 1.38 7.54 2.27
N PRO A 330 2.62 8.08 2.25
CA PRO A 330 3.25 8.80 1.14
C PRO A 330 3.94 7.85 0.14
N ASP A 331 4.16 8.33 -1.08
CA ASP A 331 4.73 7.53 -2.19
C ASP A 331 6.01 6.75 -1.80
N ILE A 332 6.95 7.39 -1.10
CA ILE A 332 8.13 6.73 -0.50
C ILE A 332 7.98 6.74 1.03
N ARG A 333 7.23 5.76 1.57
CA ARG A 333 6.98 5.60 3.01
C ARG A 333 8.26 5.62 3.85
N HIS A 334 9.29 4.90 3.42
CA HIS A 334 10.55 4.78 4.18
C HIS A 334 11.27 6.13 4.38
N GLN A 335 11.07 7.10 3.48
CA GLN A 335 11.66 8.44 3.60
C GLN A 335 10.61 9.52 3.86
N LEU A 336 9.34 9.16 4.07
CA LEU A 336 8.25 10.12 4.23
C LEU A 336 8.22 11.16 3.10
N ILE A 337 8.35 10.72 1.85
CA ILE A 337 8.35 11.61 0.66
C ILE A 337 7.09 11.37 -0.17
N GLU A 338 6.32 12.43 -0.39
CA GLU A 338 5.25 12.46 -1.38
C GLU A 338 5.76 13.14 -2.67
N ILE A 339 5.56 12.51 -3.82
CA ILE A 339 6.05 12.98 -5.11
C ILE A 339 4.88 13.57 -5.91
N LYS A 340 5.07 14.77 -6.46
CA LYS A 340 4.06 15.41 -7.29
C LYS A 340 4.65 15.90 -8.60
N LEU A 341 4.27 15.25 -9.71
CA LEU A 341 4.50 15.77 -11.05
C LEU A 341 3.42 16.80 -11.41
N GLN A 342 3.82 17.95 -11.91
CA GLN A 342 2.93 19.03 -12.32
C GLN A 342 3.25 19.50 -13.73
N THR A 343 2.28 19.36 -14.63
CA THR A 343 2.29 19.98 -15.97
C THR A 343 1.45 21.27 -16.00
N SER A 344 0.62 21.51 -14.98
CA SER A 344 -0.23 22.70 -14.82
C SER A 344 0.10 23.49 -13.54
N PRO A 345 -0.36 24.76 -13.41
CA PRO A 345 -0.16 25.55 -12.19
C PRO A 345 -0.93 25.06 -10.95
N THR A 346 -1.90 24.16 -11.11
CA THR A 346 -2.71 23.63 -10.00
C THR A 346 -2.08 22.35 -9.48
N ILE A 347 -1.76 22.31 -8.19
CA ILE A 347 -1.25 21.13 -7.49
C ILE A 347 -2.46 20.41 -6.88
N ASP A 348 -2.72 19.17 -7.30
CA ASP A 348 -3.69 18.30 -6.65
C ASP A 348 -3.05 17.55 -5.47
N LEU A 349 -3.60 17.73 -4.28
CA LEU A 349 -3.15 17.11 -3.04
C LEU A 349 -4.08 15.97 -2.59
N GLY A 350 -5.15 15.70 -3.35
CA GLY A 350 -6.13 14.68 -2.97
C GLY A 350 -6.82 15.02 -1.66
N LEU A 351 -6.96 14.06 -0.75
CA LEU A 351 -7.59 14.26 0.57
C LEU A 351 -6.61 14.58 1.69
N VAL A 352 -5.30 14.49 1.43
CA VAL A 352 -4.30 14.80 2.46
C VAL A 352 -4.07 16.30 2.49
N CYS A 353 -4.26 16.91 3.66
CA CYS A 353 -3.86 18.30 3.89
C CYS A 353 -2.40 18.32 4.34
N PRO A 354 -1.46 18.93 3.58
CA PRO A 354 -0.04 18.90 3.89
C PRO A 354 0.32 19.41 5.29
N ASP A 355 -0.33 20.44 5.80
CA ASP A 355 -0.06 21.02 7.13
C ASP A 355 -0.88 20.37 8.26
N SER A 356 -1.60 19.28 7.99
CA SER A 356 -2.39 18.58 9.02
C SER A 356 -1.49 17.99 10.10
N THR A 357 -1.87 18.21 11.36
CA THR A 357 -1.23 17.61 12.52
C THR A 357 -1.80 16.23 12.86
N GLU A 358 -2.71 15.69 12.04
CA GLU A 358 -3.25 14.35 12.22
C GLU A 358 -2.14 13.28 12.11
N PRO A 359 -2.20 12.20 12.90
CA PRO A 359 -1.25 11.10 12.82
C PRO A 359 -1.24 10.43 11.43
N LEU A 360 -0.05 10.12 10.94
CA LEU A 360 0.14 9.28 9.76
C LEU A 360 0.01 7.80 10.14
N ASP A 361 -0.58 6.98 9.28
CA ASP A 361 -0.75 5.54 9.52
C ASP A 361 0.55 4.75 9.31
N ILE A 362 1.51 4.97 10.20
CA ILE A 362 2.78 4.26 10.30
C ILE A 362 3.15 4.08 11.79
N PRO A 363 4.00 3.09 12.14
CA PRO A 363 4.55 2.96 13.49
C PRO A 363 5.28 4.22 13.95
N GLN A 364 5.18 4.51 15.25
CA GLN A 364 5.98 5.54 15.90
C GLN A 364 7.47 5.26 15.73
N ILE A 365 8.25 6.32 15.52
CA ILE A 365 9.71 6.25 15.51
C ILE A 365 10.19 6.64 16.91
N GLU A 366 10.76 5.68 17.66
CA GLU A 366 11.20 5.90 19.05
C GLU A 366 10.16 6.65 19.92
N GLN A 367 8.90 6.19 19.89
CA GLN A 367 7.75 6.77 20.60
C GLN A 367 7.28 8.15 20.11
N GLN A 368 7.83 8.67 19.01
CA GLN A 368 7.35 9.90 18.38
C GLN A 368 6.38 9.56 17.25
N GLN A 369 5.17 10.14 17.34
CA GLN A 369 4.16 9.99 16.31
C GLN A 369 4.47 10.89 15.11
N VAL A 370 4.65 10.27 13.95
CA VAL A 370 4.75 10.99 12.68
C VAL A 370 3.36 11.46 12.24
N ARG A 371 3.28 12.69 11.75
CA ARG A 371 2.03 13.34 11.29
C ARG A 371 2.10 13.64 9.81
N HIS A 372 0.96 14.02 9.23
CA HIS A 372 0.91 14.45 7.82
C HIS A 372 1.82 15.66 7.54
N CYS A 373 1.96 16.61 8.48
CA CYS A 373 2.84 17.77 8.35
C CYS A 373 4.34 17.46 8.37
N ASP A 374 4.73 16.27 8.79
CA ASP A 374 6.10 15.81 8.80
C ASP A 374 6.52 15.21 7.43
N VAL A 375 5.56 14.87 6.55
CA VAL A 375 5.84 14.37 5.20
C VAL A 375 6.50 15.45 4.33
N ARG A 376 7.52 15.08 3.57
CA ARG A 376 8.25 15.94 2.63
C ARG A 376 7.60 15.87 1.25
N TYR A 377 7.26 17.01 0.67
CA TYR A 377 6.64 17.10 -0.65
C TYR A 377 7.68 17.46 -1.71
N ALA A 378 8.00 16.52 -2.59
CA ALA A 378 8.89 16.66 -3.73
C ALA A 378 8.07 17.01 -4.99
N LEU A 379 7.95 18.31 -5.31
CA LEU A 379 7.18 18.78 -6.45
C LEU A 379 8.08 19.01 -7.67
N PHE A 380 7.80 18.30 -8.75
CA PHE A 380 8.47 18.46 -10.03
C PHE A 380 7.55 19.13 -11.03
N TYR A 381 8.01 20.22 -11.63
CA TYR A 381 7.30 20.84 -12.74
C TYR A 381 7.91 20.37 -14.06
N ALA A 382 7.07 19.89 -14.97
CA ALA A 382 7.49 19.44 -16.28
C ALA A 382 6.80 20.18 -17.43
N LYS A 383 7.50 20.23 -18.55
CA LYS A 383 6.90 20.54 -19.86
C LYS A 383 6.77 19.24 -20.64
N THR A 384 5.69 19.11 -21.38
CA THR A 384 5.52 18.02 -22.35
C THR A 384 5.33 18.60 -23.73
N ASP A 385 5.92 17.96 -24.73
CA ASP A 385 5.67 18.19 -26.17
C ASP A 385 4.71 17.14 -26.77
N GLY A 386 4.18 16.23 -25.95
CA GLY A 386 3.31 15.12 -26.33
C GLY A 386 4.04 13.79 -26.56
N GLU A 387 5.37 13.81 -26.64
CA GLU A 387 6.21 12.61 -26.79
C GLU A 387 7.21 12.44 -25.62
N THR A 388 7.62 13.54 -25.01
CA THR A 388 8.57 13.57 -23.91
C THR A 388 8.12 14.51 -22.80
N VAL A 389 8.41 14.12 -21.56
CA VAL A 389 8.19 14.92 -20.36
C VAL A 389 9.55 15.39 -19.85
N THR A 390 9.83 16.69 -19.94
CA THR A 390 11.08 17.30 -19.46
C THR A 390 10.88 17.97 -18.11
N LEU A 391 11.67 17.57 -17.12
CA LEU A 391 11.67 18.18 -15.78
C LEU A 391 12.36 19.54 -15.81
N THR A 392 11.66 20.60 -15.42
CA THR A 392 12.12 21.98 -15.58
C THR A 392 12.32 22.73 -14.26
N HIS A 393 11.53 22.40 -13.24
CA HIS A 393 11.64 23.00 -11.91
C HIS A 393 11.45 21.93 -10.84
N PHE A 394 12.11 22.10 -9.71
CA PHE A 394 11.98 21.23 -8.54
C PHE A 394 11.84 22.07 -7.28
N PHE A 395 10.86 21.69 -6.47
CA PHE A 395 10.56 22.29 -5.18
C PHE A 395 10.53 21.20 -4.12
N LEU A 396 11.14 21.43 -2.96
CA LEU A 396 11.06 20.55 -1.80
C LEU A 396 10.66 21.33 -0.55
N THR A 397 9.74 20.78 0.22
CA THR A 397 9.23 21.38 1.46
C THR A 397 8.71 20.31 2.41
N THR A 398 8.60 20.62 3.70
CA THR A 398 7.81 19.81 4.64
C THR A 398 6.33 20.14 4.46
N GLY A 399 5.45 19.23 4.86
CA GLY A 399 4.01 19.47 4.90
C GLY A 399 3.66 20.71 5.73
N GLU A 400 4.32 20.88 6.87
CA GLU A 400 4.22 22.06 7.75
C GLU A 400 4.45 23.39 7.01
N LYS A 401 5.45 23.46 6.11
CA LYS A 401 5.80 24.69 5.38
C LYS A 401 5.18 24.75 3.98
N PHE A 402 4.35 23.79 3.60
CA PHE A 402 3.84 23.65 2.23
C PHE A 402 3.07 24.89 1.76
N PHE A 403 2.10 25.35 2.55
CA PHE A 403 1.24 26.47 2.19
C PHE A 403 1.94 27.83 2.27
N ASN A 404 3.14 27.92 2.86
CA ASN A 404 3.97 29.14 2.81
C ASN A 404 4.38 29.48 1.38
N ARG A 405 4.51 28.46 0.51
CA ARG A 405 4.90 28.62 -0.89
C ARG A 405 3.78 28.39 -1.88
N PHE A 406 2.84 27.49 -1.57
CA PHE A 406 1.76 27.09 -2.47
C PHE A 406 0.40 27.40 -1.85
N PRO A 407 -0.18 28.60 -2.06
CA PRO A 407 -1.44 28.97 -1.41
C PRO A 407 -2.58 28.00 -1.74
N GLN A 408 -3.37 27.64 -0.72
CA GLN A 408 -4.52 26.75 -0.85
C GLN A 408 -5.65 27.41 -1.65
N CYS A 409 -6.31 26.64 -2.53
CA CYS A 409 -7.53 27.06 -3.20
C CYS A 409 -8.73 26.93 -2.25
N LYS A 410 -9.48 28.01 -2.00
CA LYS A 410 -10.71 27.98 -1.18
C LYS A 410 -11.94 27.76 -2.07
N GLY A 411 -12.43 26.53 -2.19
CA GLY A 411 -13.65 26.17 -2.93
C GLY A 411 -14.87 25.95 -2.00
N LYS A 412 -16.07 26.31 -2.46
CA LYS A 412 -17.35 26.14 -1.73
C LYS A 412 -17.82 24.68 -1.74
N THR A 413 -18.18 24.13 -0.58
CA THR A 413 -18.60 22.74 -0.37
C THR A 413 -20.13 22.58 -0.34
N LEU A 414 -20.70 21.62 -1.10
CA LEU A 414 -22.11 21.20 -1.02
C LEU A 414 -22.26 19.67 -1.27
N ASN A 415 -23.24 19.04 -0.62
CA ASN A 415 -23.40 17.58 -0.33
C ASN A 415 -24.37 16.85 -1.31
N ASN A 416 -24.22 15.56 -1.71
CA ASN A 416 -24.77 14.32 -1.07
C ASN A 416 -24.48 13.02 -1.90
N LYS A 417 -24.33 11.87 -1.21
CA LYS A 417 -24.17 10.44 -1.64
C LYS A 417 -22.92 10.05 -2.47
N LEU A 418 -22.13 9.11 -1.93
CA LEU A 418 -20.86 8.65 -2.48
C LEU A 418 -20.96 7.23 -3.07
N GLN A 419 -20.59 7.07 -4.33
CA GLN A 419 -20.49 5.77 -5.00
C GLN A 419 -19.11 5.67 -5.65
N ILE A 420 -18.35 4.64 -5.31
CA ILE A 420 -16.94 4.53 -5.70
C ILE A 420 -16.79 3.32 -6.62
N PRO A 421 -16.69 3.52 -7.95
CA PRO A 421 -16.31 2.44 -8.83
C PRO A 421 -14.86 2.07 -8.57
N LEU A 422 -14.64 0.81 -8.22
CA LEU A 422 -13.31 0.26 -8.02
C LEU A 422 -12.73 -0.14 -9.40
N PRO A 423 -11.44 0.10 -9.67
CA PRO A 423 -10.83 -0.32 -10.92
C PRO A 423 -10.90 -1.85 -11.05
N ARG A 424 -10.88 -2.37 -12.29
CA ARG A 424 -11.03 -3.82 -12.55
C ARG A 424 -9.96 -4.67 -11.86
N ASN A 425 -8.79 -4.08 -11.64
CA ASN A 425 -7.64 -4.69 -10.97
C ASN A 425 -7.52 -4.30 -9.49
N PHE A 426 -8.54 -3.72 -8.87
CA PHE A 426 -8.47 -3.28 -7.46
C PHE A 426 -8.13 -4.43 -6.49
N PHE A 427 -8.64 -5.63 -6.77
CA PHE A 427 -8.36 -6.84 -6.00
C PHE A 427 -7.22 -7.68 -6.61
N SER A 428 -6.62 -7.23 -7.72
CA SER A 428 -5.44 -7.88 -8.30
C SER A 428 -4.21 -7.40 -7.53
N ASN A 429 -3.53 -8.32 -6.84
CA ASN A 429 -2.25 -8.05 -6.18
C ASN A 429 -1.14 -7.81 -7.20
#